data_AF-A0A966UTU3-F1
#
_entry.id   AF-A0A966UTU3-F1
#
_cell.length_a   1.000
_cell.length_b   1.000
_cell.length_c   1.000
_cell.angle_alpha   90.00
_cell.angle_beta   90.00
_cell.angle_gamma   90.00
#
_symmetry.space_group_name_H-M   'P 1'
#
loop_
_entity.id
_entity.type
_entity.pdbx_description
1 polymer ?
#
loop_
_entity_poly.entity_id
_entity_poly.type
_entity_poly.pdbx_seq_one_letter_code
_entity_poly.pdbx_strand_id
1 'polypeptide(L)' 'VLGLGAGKTVPSWDPVSKSFQPVTEAPLTLSFDHRVIDGGAAGRLLARVAELLENPEKL' A
#
# COMPACT_ATOMS: atom_id res chain seq x y z
N VAL A 1 -10.90 7.71 7.53
CA VAL A 1 -10.97 8.01 6.08
C VAL A 1 -9.76 7.39 5.40
N LEU A 2 -9.95 6.72 4.27
CA LEU A 2 -8.87 6.18 3.44
C LEU A 2 -8.79 6.98 2.14
N GLY A 3 -7.61 7.52 1.85
CA GLY A 3 -7.30 8.17 0.58
C GLY A 3 -6.39 7.27 -0.27
N LEU A 4 -6.65 7.26 -1.58
CA LEU A 4 -5.81 6.62 -2.59
C LEU A 4 -5.32 7.70 -3.55
N GLY A 5 -4.01 7.88 -3.64
CA GLY A 5 -3.42 8.76 -4.64
C GLY A 5 -3.38 8.10 -6.02
N ALA A 6 -3.22 8.92 -7.06
CA ALA A 6 -3.08 8.43 -8.42
C ALA A 6 -1.85 7.52 -8.55
N GLY A 7 -2.02 6.41 -9.24
CA GLY A 7 -0.92 5.51 -9.59
C GLY A 7 0.07 6.20 -10.53
N LYS A 8 1.36 6.02 -10.26
CA LYS A 8 2.47 6.50 -11.09
C LYS A 8 3.38 5.33 -11.44
N THR A 9 3.89 5.32 -12.67
CA THR A 9 4.91 4.33 -13.07
C THR A 9 6.27 4.77 -12.53
N VAL A 10 6.90 3.94 -11.71
CA VAL A 10 8.21 4.19 -11.09
C VAL A 10 9.14 2.99 -11.29
N PRO A 11 10.46 3.20 -11.38
CA PRO A 11 11.41 2.09 -11.41
C PRO A 11 11.50 1.43 -10.03
N SER A 12 11.32 0.11 -9.97
CA SER A 12 11.55 -0.72 -8.78
C SER A 12 12.59 -1.80 -9.07
N TRP A 13 13.49 -2.05 -8.12
CA TRP A 13 14.54 -3.05 -8.29
C TRP A 13 13.98 -4.46 -8.18
N ASP A 14 14.14 -5.28 -9.23
CA ASP A 14 13.80 -6.69 -9.21
C ASP A 14 15.06 -7.54 -8.92
N PRO A 15 15.13 -8.23 -7.76
CA PRO A 15 16.26 -9.08 -7.41
C PRO A 15 16.38 -10.34 -8.29
N VAL A 16 15.30 -10.78 -8.95
CA VAL A 16 15.30 -11.97 -9.82
C VAL A 16 15.95 -11.64 -11.16
N SER A 17 15.50 -10.56 -11.81
CA SER A 17 16.08 -10.11 -13.09
C SER A 17 17.37 -9.28 -12.92
N LYS A 18 17.69 -8.85 -11.69
CA LYS A 18 18.80 -7.94 -11.36
C LYS A 18 18.75 -6.64 -12.17
N SER A 19 17.55 -6.10 -12.36
CA SER A 19 17.34 -4.87 -13.12
C SER A 19 16.18 -4.06 -12.53
N PHE A 20 16.11 -2.78 -12.87
CA PHE A 20 14.93 -1.97 -12.55
C PHE A 20 13.79 -2.28 -13.53
N GLN A 21 12.63 -2.64 -13.00
CA GLN A 21 11.41 -2.87 -13.75
C GLN A 21 10.42 -1.74 -13.48
N PRO A 22 9.63 -1.30 -14.49
CA PRO A 22 8.59 -0.32 -14.27
C PRO A 22 7.43 -0.95 -13.49
N VAL A 23 7.04 -0.36 -12.37
CA VAL A 23 5.88 -0.77 -11.57
C VAL A 23 4.95 0.42 -11.37
N THR A 24 3.65 0.15 -11.24
CA THR A 24 2.68 1.18 -10.84
C THR A 24 2.60 1.26 -9.33
N GLU A 25 3.01 2.39 -8.76
CA GLU A 25 2.95 2.68 -7.32
C GLU A 25 1.82 3.68 -7.05
N ALA A 26 0.99 3.42 -6.03
CA ALA A 26 -0.05 4.34 -5.59
C ALA A 26 0.04 4.56 -4.06
N PRO A 27 0.06 5.82 -3.57
CA PRO A 27 0.15 6.08 -2.14
C PRO A 27 -1.21 5.89 -1.46
N LEU A 28 -1.22 5.21 -0.32
CA LEU A 28 -2.37 5.07 0.56
C LEU A 28 -2.20 5.95 1.80
N THR A 29 -3.26 6.68 2.16
CA THR A 29 -3.27 7.54 3.37
C THR A 29 -4.46 7.17 4.23
N LEU A 30 -4.20 6.81 5.49
CA LEU A 30 -5.23 6.52 6.48
C LEU A 30 -5.29 7.63 7.53
N SER A 31 -6.42 8.31 7.60
CA SER A 31 -6.74 9.24 8.70
C SER A 31 -7.72 8.58 9.67
N PHE A 32 -7.41 8.61 10.96
CA PHE A 32 -8.21 7.99 12.00
C PHE A 32 -8.16 8.80 13.30
N ASP A 33 -9.15 8.58 14.18
CA ASP A 33 -9.17 9.20 15.50
C ASP A 33 -8.31 8.37 16.47
N HIS A 34 -7.13 8.89 16.79
CA HIS A 34 -6.17 8.27 17.69
C HIS A 34 -6.66 8.14 19.15
N ARG A 35 -7.74 8.82 19.54
CA ARG A 35 -8.35 8.66 20.86
C ARG A 35 -9.11 7.33 21.00
N VAL A 36 -9.46 6.74 19.86
CA VAL A 36 -10.27 5.50 19.78
C VAL A 36 -9.43 4.34 19.25
N ILE A 37 -8.52 4.60 18.32
CA ILE A 37 -7.72 3.56 17.64
C ILE A 37 -6.24 3.84 17.86
N ASP A 38 -5.49 2.82 18.30
CA ASP A 38 -4.03 2.92 18.38
C ASP A 38 -3.36 2.84 16.99
N GLY A 39 -2.18 3.44 16.87
CA GLY A 39 -1.45 3.47 15.60
C GLY A 39 -1.05 2.09 15.07
N GLY A 40 -0.86 1.11 15.94
CA GLY A 40 -0.54 -0.26 15.56
C GLY A 40 -1.73 -0.97 14.91
N ALA A 41 -2.93 -0.82 15.47
CA ALA A 41 -4.16 -1.34 14.88
C ALA A 41 -4.46 -0.69 13.52
N ALA A 42 -4.34 0.64 13.43
CA ALA A 42 -4.49 1.36 12.17
C ALA A 42 -3.45 0.92 11.11
N GLY A 43 -2.19 0.75 11.51
CA GLY A 43 -1.11 0.28 10.64
C GLY A 43 -1.35 -1.14 10.11
N ARG A 44 -1.80 -2.08 10.96
CA ARG A 44 -2.15 -3.44 10.54
C ARG A 44 -3.32 -3.45 9.54
N LEU A 45 -4.33 -2.61 9.78
CA LEU A 45 -5.44 -2.46 8.82
C LEU A 45 -4.95 -1.93 7.48
N LEU A 46 -4.14 -0.87 7.48
CA LEU A 46 -3.59 -0.28 6.26
C LEU A 46 -2.74 -1.30 5.49
N ALA A 47 -1.90 -2.07 6.18
CA ALA A 47 -1.10 -3.13 5.57
C ALA A 47 -1.97 -4.23 4.95
N ARG A 48 -3.04 -4.66 5.62
CA ARG A 48 -3.97 -5.65 5.06
C ARG A 48 -4.69 -5.14 3.83
N VAL A 49 -5.11 -3.87 3.83
CA VAL A 49 -5.74 -3.24 2.65
C VAL A 49 -4.74 -3.19 1.49
N ALA A 50 -3.49 -2.79 1.74
CA ALA A 50 -2.44 -2.78 0.72
C ALA A 50 -2.22 -4.18 0.12
N GLU A 51 -2.10 -5.22 0.97
CA GLU A 51 -1.90 -6.60 0.52
C GLU A 51 -3.02 -7.10 -0.40
N LEU A 52 -4.28 -6.79 -0.06
CA LEU A 52 -5.44 -7.18 -0.87
C LEU A 52 -5.51 -6.42 -2.20
N LEU A 53 -5.05 -5.18 -2.24
CA LEU A 53 -4.97 -4.42 -3.50
C LEU A 53 -3.85 -4.92 -4.41
N GLU A 54 -2.74 -5.39 -3.83
CA GLU A 54 -1.64 -6.03 -4.57
C GLU A 54 -1.99 -7.44 -5.05
N ASN A 55 -2.86 -8.15 -4.34
CA ASN A 55 -3.25 -9.54 -4.60
C ASN A 55 -4.79 -9.67 -4.62
N PRO A 56 -5.48 -9.09 -5.63
CA PRO A 56 -6.93 -9.00 -5.65
C PRO A 56 -7.65 -10.37 -5.68
N GLU A 57 -6.96 -11.44 -6.07
CA GLU A 57 -7.47 -12.81 -6.04
C GLU A 57 -7.66 -13.38 -4.62
N LYS A 58 -7.07 -12.74 -3.60
CA LYS A 58 -7.19 -13.13 -2.18
C LYS A 58 -8.35 -12.44 -1.44
N LEU A 59 -9.18 -11.69 -2.17
CA LEU A 59 -10.33 -10.97 -1.64
C LEU A 59 -11.46 -11.92 -1.20
#